data_AF-A0ABD0KXS6-F1
#
_entry.id   AF-A0ABD0KXS6-F1
#
_cell.length_a   1.000
_cell.length_b   1.000
_cell.length_c   1.000
_cell.angle_alpha   90.00
_cell.angle_beta   90.00
_cell.angle_gamma   90.00
#
_symmetry.space_group_name_H-M   'P 1'
#
loop_
_entity.id
_entity.type
_entity.pdbx_description
1 polymer ?
#
loop_
_entity_poly.entity_id
_entity_poly.type
_entity_poly.pdbx_seq_one_letter_code
_entity_poly.pdbx_strand_id
1 'polypeptide(L)'
;MFIPFRDRDVVFSNWIDSAAGLFSMSVGEFEDLYAYFDDLSTPFTQLTKIIFIVYMIMVTLLLVNMLIAMMGNTYELVSSTQKEWFRQWANIVLMMEQSVTPEERIKLQYKYSQPMADGKGRAFVVRWHQTEKEKEELMKLRIQNKIQQKTLAQRKNTMRKRNAPPVIYRDLAQEGLQNI
;
A
#
# COMPACT_ATOMS: atom_id res chain seq x y z
N MET A 1 -3.31 34.18 13.41
CA MET A 1 -2.15 34.69 14.18
C MET A 1 -1.70 36.09 13.75
N PHE A 2 -1.81 36.49 12.48
CA PHE A 2 -1.30 37.76 11.94
C PHE A 2 -1.94 39.05 12.48
N ILE A 3 -3.28 39.08 12.60
CA ILE A 3 -4.05 40.30 12.95
C ILE A 3 -3.56 41.01 14.23
N PRO A 4 -3.29 40.31 15.36
CA PRO A 4 -2.85 40.98 16.59
C PRO A 4 -1.38 41.47 16.59
N PHE A 5 -0.59 41.14 15.57
CA PHE A 5 0.85 41.50 15.48
C PHE A 5 1.19 42.44 14.32
N ARG A 6 0.19 42.97 13.63
CA ARG A 6 0.36 43.76 12.40
C ARG A 6 1.25 45.01 12.57
N ASP A 7 1.24 45.61 13.75
CA ASP A 7 1.92 46.89 14.02
C ASP A 7 3.26 46.74 14.78
N ARG A 8 3.83 45.52 14.84
CA ARG A 8 5.09 45.22 15.56
C ARG A 8 6.09 44.53 14.63
N ASP A 9 7.39 44.84 14.77
CA ASP A 9 8.49 44.20 14.04
C ASP A 9 8.83 42.80 14.60
N VAL A 10 7.85 41.91 14.63
CA VAL A 10 8.01 40.52 15.06
C VAL A 10 7.80 39.56 13.90
N VAL A 11 8.13 38.28 14.10
CA VAL A 11 7.95 37.21 13.10
C VAL A 11 6.49 37.10 12.60
N PHE A 12 5.52 37.61 13.36
CA PHE A 12 4.09 37.61 13.01
C PHE A 12 3.60 38.88 12.28
N SER A 13 4.51 39.76 11.86
CA SER A 13 4.20 41.04 11.19
C SER A 13 3.71 40.89 9.76
N ASN A 14 4.23 39.91 9.02
CA ASN A 14 3.81 39.56 7.67
C ASN A 14 3.01 38.25 7.67
N TRP A 15 2.13 38.07 6.69
CA TRP A 15 1.30 36.86 6.61
C TRP A 15 2.13 35.60 6.25
N ILE A 16 3.20 35.74 5.45
CA ILE A 16 4.12 34.65 5.09
C ILE A 16 4.97 34.27 6.30
N ASP A 17 5.60 35.27 6.94
CA ASP A 17 6.44 35.06 8.11
C ASP A 17 5.61 34.51 9.28
N SER A 18 4.35 34.92 9.42
CA SER A 18 3.41 34.33 10.37
C SER A 18 3.14 32.85 10.10
N ALA A 19 3.01 32.45 8.83
CA ALA A 19 2.78 31.07 8.45
C ALA A 19 4.02 30.21 8.71
N ALA A 20 5.21 30.74 8.40
CA ALA A 20 6.49 30.09 8.72
C ALA A 20 6.70 29.97 10.23
N GLY A 21 6.42 31.03 11.00
CA GLY A 21 6.48 31.01 12.46
C GLY A 21 5.52 30.00 13.07
N LEU A 22 4.28 29.88 12.56
CA LEU A 22 3.34 28.85 12.98
C LEU A 22 3.84 27.43 12.68
N PHE A 23 4.48 27.22 11.53
CA PHE A 23 5.07 25.94 11.17
C PHE A 23 6.24 25.59 12.10
N SER A 24 7.21 26.49 12.30
CA SER A 24 8.33 26.28 13.23
C SER A 24 7.86 25.99 14.66
N MET A 25 6.84 26.72 15.13
CA MET A 25 6.22 26.49 16.43
C MET A 25 5.54 25.12 16.55
N SER A 26 5.01 24.58 15.44
CA SER A 26 4.42 23.24 15.40
C SER A 26 5.44 22.11 15.38
N VAL A 27 6.67 22.37 14.91
CA VAL A 27 7.76 21.39 14.80
C VAL A 27 8.56 21.27 16.09
N GLY A 28 8.59 22.33 16.93
CA GLY A 28 9.18 22.26 18.27
C GLY A 28 9.73 23.56 18.85
N GLU A 29 9.78 24.65 18.08
CA GLU A 29 10.31 25.95 18.53
C GLU A 29 9.23 26.77 19.27
N PHE A 30 8.69 26.22 20.35
CA PHE A 30 7.55 26.80 21.07
C PHE A 30 7.93 27.88 22.10
N GLU A 31 9.03 27.69 22.83
CA GLU A 31 9.39 28.49 24.00
C GLU A 31 9.67 29.95 23.65
N ASP A 32 10.48 30.18 22.61
CA ASP A 32 10.87 31.52 22.16
C ASP A 32 9.69 32.28 21.53
N LEU A 33 8.83 31.59 20.79
CA LEU A 33 7.69 32.21 20.13
C LEU A 33 6.54 32.50 21.11
N TYR A 34 6.35 31.66 22.13
CA TYR A 34 5.34 31.88 23.17
C TYR A 34 5.61 33.13 24.00
N ALA A 35 6.88 33.46 24.28
CA ALA A 35 7.27 34.67 25.00
C ALA A 35 6.77 35.97 24.31
N TYR A 36 6.70 36.00 22.97
CA TYR A 36 6.13 37.13 22.22
C TYR A 36 4.62 37.28 22.39
N PHE A 37 3.89 36.20 22.73
CA PHE A 37 2.46 36.27 23.06
C PHE A 37 2.20 36.76 24.49
N ASP A 38 3.17 36.59 25.39
CA ASP A 38 3.10 37.11 26.75
C ASP A 38 3.41 38.61 26.80
N ASP A 39 4.27 39.12 25.93
CA ASP A 39 4.57 40.57 25.79
C ASP A 39 3.46 41.36 25.04
N LEU A 40 2.37 40.69 24.67
CA LEU A 40 1.27 41.33 23.96
C LEU A 40 0.37 42.12 24.93
N SER A 41 0.53 43.45 24.95
CA SER A 41 -0.29 44.38 25.73
C SER A 41 -1.58 44.83 25.02
N THR A 42 -2.22 43.93 24.27
CA THR A 42 -3.47 44.22 23.55
C THR A 42 -4.69 43.72 24.34
N PRO A 43 -5.87 44.34 24.20
CA PRO A 43 -7.08 43.87 24.91
C PRO A 43 -7.53 42.45 24.50
N PHE A 44 -7.02 41.94 23.37
CA PHE A 44 -7.38 40.63 22.82
C PHE A 44 -6.32 39.54 23.06
N THR A 45 -5.33 39.79 23.93
CA THR A 45 -4.25 38.83 24.22
C THR A 45 -4.79 37.48 24.71
N GLN A 46 -5.80 37.49 25.57
CA GLN A 46 -6.39 36.26 26.10
C GLN A 46 -7.14 35.45 25.03
N LEU A 47 -7.85 36.12 24.12
CA LEU A 47 -8.50 35.48 22.99
C LEU A 47 -7.48 34.86 22.02
N THR A 48 -6.37 35.57 21.77
CA THR A 48 -5.29 35.09 20.90
C THR A 48 -4.63 33.83 21.44
N LYS A 49 -4.39 33.75 22.75
CA LYS A 49 -3.87 32.55 23.43
C LYS A 49 -4.81 31.36 23.31
N ILE A 50 -6.12 31.56 23.45
CA ILE A 50 -7.11 30.48 23.33
C ILE A 50 -7.15 29.94 21.89
N ILE A 51 -7.23 30.84 20.89
CA ILE A 51 -7.22 30.45 19.47
C ILE A 51 -5.93 29.69 19.12
N PHE A 52 -4.81 30.10 19.69
CA PHE A 52 -3.53 29.45 19.50
C PHE A 52 -3.48 28.03 20.08
N ILE A 53 -3.96 27.83 21.31
CA ILE A 53 -4.03 26.49 21.93
C ILE A 53 -4.95 25.55 21.12
N VAL A 54 -6.12 26.05 20.70
CA VAL A 54 -7.05 25.27 19.86
C VAL A 54 -6.40 24.90 18.52
N TYR A 55 -5.64 25.81 17.91
CA TYR A 55 -4.88 25.53 16.69
C TYR A 55 -3.83 24.43 16.92
N MET A 56 -3.04 24.48 17.99
CA MET A 56 -2.02 23.47 18.29
C MET A 56 -2.62 22.08 18.52
N ILE A 57 -3.76 22.01 19.21
CA ILE A 57 -4.50 20.75 19.42
C ILE A 57 -5.06 20.23 18.08
N MET A 58 -5.62 21.10 17.24
CA MET A 58 -6.14 20.71 15.93
C MET A 58 -5.04 20.21 14.99
N VAL A 59 -3.90 20.90 14.92
CA VAL A 59 -2.78 20.50 14.05
C VAL A 59 -2.23 19.14 14.48
N THR A 60 -2.01 18.93 15.78
CA THR A 60 -1.49 17.64 16.28
C THR A 60 -2.49 16.50 16.09
N LEU A 61 -3.77 16.69 16.43
CA LEU A 61 -4.77 15.63 16.29
C LEU A 61 -5.14 15.33 14.83
N LEU A 62 -5.30 16.35 13.98
CA LEU A 62 -5.70 16.15 12.58
C LEU A 62 -4.55 15.59 11.74
N LEU A 63 -3.32 16.11 11.90
CA LEU A 63 -2.18 15.62 11.12
C LEU A 63 -1.81 14.20 11.52
N VAL A 64 -1.78 13.86 12.81
CA VAL A 64 -1.46 12.49 13.24
C VAL A 64 -2.50 11.50 12.74
N ASN A 65 -3.80 11.83 12.84
CA ASN A 65 -4.86 10.94 12.39
C ASN A 65 -4.83 10.70 10.87
N MET A 66 -4.51 11.73 10.08
CA MET A 66 -4.39 11.58 8.62
C MET A 66 -3.08 10.93 8.19
N LEU A 67 -1.97 11.23 8.88
CA LEU A 67 -0.66 10.63 8.62
C LEU A 67 -0.68 9.13 8.89
N ILE A 68 -1.23 8.71 10.05
CA ILE A 68 -1.36 7.29 10.40
C ILE A 68 -2.35 6.59 9.48
N ALA A 69 -3.46 7.23 9.09
CA ALA A 69 -4.43 6.61 8.17
C ALA A 69 -3.84 6.34 6.77
N MET A 70 -3.09 7.30 6.21
CA MET A 70 -2.44 7.13 4.92
C MET A 70 -1.26 6.16 5.00
N MET A 71 -0.39 6.34 6.01
CA MET A 71 0.74 5.43 6.22
C MET A 71 0.28 4.01 6.53
N GLY A 72 -0.77 3.84 7.33
CA GLY A 72 -1.38 2.54 7.66
C GLY A 72 -1.88 1.80 6.43
N ASN A 73 -2.63 2.47 5.55
CA ASN A 73 -3.07 1.88 4.28
C ASN A 73 -1.88 1.54 3.36
N THR A 74 -0.88 2.43 3.25
CA THR A 74 0.33 2.13 2.46
C THR A 74 1.19 1.02 3.07
N TYR A 75 1.19 0.88 4.40
CA TYR A 75 1.91 -0.19 5.10
C TYR A 75 1.25 -1.54 4.87
N GLU A 76 -0.08 -1.62 4.91
CA GLU A 76 -0.81 -2.83 4.53
C GLU A 76 -0.52 -3.22 3.08
N LEU A 77 -0.49 -2.25 2.16
CA LEU A 77 -0.14 -2.49 0.76
C LEU A 77 1.31 -3.00 0.60
N VAL A 78 2.29 -2.36 1.24
CA VAL A 78 3.71 -2.75 1.15
C VAL A 78 3.97 -4.09 1.85
N SER A 79 3.31 -4.37 2.96
CA SER A 79 3.45 -5.66 3.66
C SER A 79 2.86 -6.82 2.85
N SER A 80 1.84 -6.59 2.01
CA SER A 80 1.36 -7.61 1.06
C SER A 80 2.43 -7.99 0.01
N THR A 81 3.41 -7.11 -0.23
CA THR A 81 4.55 -7.32 -1.13
C THR A 81 5.80 -7.84 -0.41
N GLN A 82 5.65 -8.80 0.51
CA GLN A 82 6.77 -9.54 1.15
C GLN A 82 7.80 -10.14 0.17
N LYS A 83 7.58 -10.12 -1.15
CA LYS A 83 8.55 -10.66 -2.13
C LYS A 83 9.64 -9.67 -2.52
N GLU A 84 9.54 -8.41 -2.07
CA GLU A 84 10.48 -7.36 -2.45
C GLU A 84 11.87 -7.56 -1.84
N TRP A 85 11.95 -7.94 -0.56
CA TRP A 85 13.23 -8.23 0.09
C TRP A 85 13.94 -9.42 -0.59
N PHE A 86 13.19 -10.45 -0.98
CA PHE A 86 13.74 -11.61 -1.67
C PHE A 86 14.20 -11.25 -3.09
N ARG A 87 13.45 -10.37 -3.78
CA ARG A 87 13.85 -9.82 -5.08
C ARG A 87 15.16 -9.05 -4.98
N GLN A 88 15.30 -8.19 -3.98
CA GLN A 88 16.53 -7.44 -3.73
C GLN A 88 17.70 -8.37 -3.41
N TRP A 89 17.48 -9.38 -2.57
CA TRP A 89 18.49 -10.38 -2.25
C TRP A 89 18.93 -11.17 -3.49
N ALA A 90 18.00 -11.62 -4.33
CA ALA A 90 18.31 -12.31 -5.58
C ALA A 90 19.13 -11.42 -6.54
N ASN A 91 18.82 -10.13 -6.63
CA ASN A 91 19.59 -9.19 -7.44
C ASN A 91 21.04 -9.06 -6.95
N ILE A 92 21.25 -8.96 -5.63
CA ILE A 92 22.58 -8.90 -5.03
C ILE A 92 23.37 -10.18 -5.32
N VAL A 93 22.73 -11.35 -5.16
CA VAL A 93 23.36 -12.65 -5.46
C VAL A 93 23.74 -12.76 -6.94
N LEU A 94 22.87 -12.33 -7.85
CA LEU A 94 23.16 -12.32 -9.29
C LEU A 94 24.33 -11.39 -9.64
N MET A 95 24.38 -10.19 -9.07
CA MET A 95 25.51 -9.28 -9.26
C MET A 95 26.81 -9.87 -8.72
N MET A 96 26.75 -10.54 -7.56
CA MET A 96 27.89 -11.25 -6.99
C MET A 96 28.35 -12.40 -7.91
N GLU A 97 27.43 -13.21 -8.43
CA GLU A 97 27.77 -14.31 -9.36
C GLU A 97 28.38 -13.80 -10.67
N GLN A 98 27.92 -12.63 -11.14
CA GLN A 98 28.48 -11.96 -12.32
C GLN A 98 29.91 -11.45 -12.11
N SER A 99 30.30 -11.13 -10.87
CA SER A 99 31.66 -10.67 -10.53
C SER A 99 32.73 -11.78 -10.57
N VAL A 100 32.33 -13.06 -10.62
CA VAL A 100 33.23 -14.21 -10.66
C VAL A 100 33.65 -14.54 -12.09
N THR A 101 34.90 -14.98 -12.27
CA THR A 101 35.44 -15.36 -13.58
C THR A 101 34.69 -16.55 -14.21
N PRO A 102 34.59 -16.64 -15.56
CA PRO A 102 33.86 -17.72 -16.21
C PRO A 102 34.34 -19.13 -15.84
N GLU A 103 35.65 -19.31 -15.62
CA GLU A 103 36.24 -20.60 -15.25
C GLU A 103 35.81 -21.07 -13.86
N GLU A 104 35.78 -20.15 -12.90
CA GLU A 104 35.33 -20.42 -11.53
C GLU A 104 33.83 -20.66 -11.48
N ARG A 105 33.04 -19.93 -12.28
CA ARG A 105 31.58 -20.14 -12.38
C ARG A 105 31.25 -21.55 -12.83
N ILE A 106 31.95 -22.07 -13.83
CA ILE A 106 31.77 -23.43 -14.32
C ILE A 106 32.12 -24.44 -13.21
N LYS A 107 33.26 -24.27 -12.51
CA LYS A 107 33.64 -25.13 -11.37
C LYS A 107 32.58 -25.14 -10.27
N LEU A 108 32.01 -23.98 -9.93
CA LEU A 108 30.93 -23.86 -8.96
C LEU A 108 29.66 -24.57 -9.45
N GLN A 109 29.26 -24.39 -10.70
CA GLN A 109 28.14 -25.11 -11.31
C GLN A 109 28.33 -26.63 -11.25
N TYR A 110 29.55 -27.13 -11.48
CA TYR A 110 29.89 -28.54 -11.36
C TYR A 110 29.80 -29.05 -9.92
N LYS A 111 30.09 -28.20 -8.93
CA LYS A 111 30.04 -28.53 -7.50
C LYS A 111 28.61 -28.64 -6.98
N TYR A 112 27.70 -27.79 -7.46
CA TYR A 112 26.31 -27.76 -6.99
C TYR A 112 25.34 -28.63 -7.81
N SER A 113 25.71 -29.08 -9.01
CA SER A 113 24.85 -29.92 -9.86
C SER A 113 25.11 -31.42 -9.70
N GLN A 114 24.04 -32.21 -9.73
CA GLN A 114 24.10 -33.67 -9.69
C GLN A 114 23.90 -34.27 -11.10
N PRO A 115 24.57 -35.37 -11.44
CA PRO A 115 24.33 -36.07 -12.72
C PRO A 115 22.92 -36.67 -12.74
N MET A 116 22.22 -36.52 -13.86
CA MET A 116 20.94 -37.19 -14.09
C MET A 116 21.14 -38.67 -14.37
N ALA A 117 20.14 -39.50 -14.05
CA ALA A 117 20.19 -40.95 -14.23
C ALA A 117 20.38 -41.39 -15.70
N ASP A 118 19.98 -40.55 -16.67
CA ASP A 118 20.16 -40.79 -18.11
C ASP A 118 21.59 -40.45 -18.59
N GLY A 119 22.48 -39.95 -17.72
CA GLY A 119 23.88 -39.62 -18.04
C GLY A 119 24.07 -38.43 -18.99
N LYS A 120 23.02 -37.97 -19.68
CA LYS A 120 23.04 -36.91 -20.69
C LYS A 120 22.93 -35.48 -20.14
N GLY A 121 22.98 -35.29 -18.83
CA GLY A 121 22.84 -33.97 -18.23
C GLY A 121 23.11 -33.92 -16.73
N ARG A 122 23.19 -32.69 -16.22
CA ARG A 122 23.33 -32.38 -14.80
C ARG A 122 22.19 -31.47 -14.38
N ALA A 123 21.63 -31.71 -13.19
CA ALA A 123 20.53 -30.93 -12.65
C ALA A 123 20.85 -30.42 -11.25
N PHE A 124 20.37 -29.22 -10.92
CA PHE A 124 20.39 -28.71 -9.56
C PHE A 124 19.14 -29.22 -8.85
N VAL A 125 19.33 -30.05 -7.81
CA VAL A 125 18.22 -30.65 -7.07
C VAL A 125 17.95 -29.82 -5.81
N VAL A 126 16.86 -29.06 -5.83
CA VAL A 126 16.37 -28.37 -4.64
C VAL A 126 15.40 -29.31 -3.91
N ARG A 127 15.79 -29.77 -2.72
CA ARG A 127 14.87 -30.43 -1.80
C ARG A 127 14.13 -29.35 -1.01
N TRP A 128 12.89 -29.09 -1.41
CA TRP A 128 12.00 -28.24 -0.63
C TRP A 128 11.62 -28.99 0.65
N HIS A 129 12.23 -28.60 1.77
CA HIS A 129 11.74 -28.98 3.09
C HIS A 129 10.52 -28.12 3.41
N GLN A 130 9.37 -28.52 2.89
CA GLN A 130 8.10 -27.90 3.28
C GLN A 130 7.66 -28.51 4.61
N THR A 131 7.43 -27.67 5.60
CA THR A 131 6.93 -28.13 6.91
C THR A 131 5.53 -28.71 6.74
N GLU A 132 5.13 -29.73 7.51
CA GLU A 132 3.77 -30.31 7.40
C GLU A 132 2.67 -29.25 7.49
N LYS A 133 2.84 -28.25 8.36
CA LYS A 133 1.93 -27.10 8.50
C LYS A 133 1.76 -26.32 7.19
N GLU A 134 2.85 -26.01 6.49
CA GLU A 134 2.81 -25.26 5.23
C GLU A 134 2.13 -26.07 4.12
N LYS A 135 2.30 -27.40 4.13
CA LYS A 135 1.65 -28.30 3.16
C LYS A 135 0.14 -28.32 3.36
N GLU A 136 -0.33 -28.35 4.61
CA GLU A 136 -1.75 -28.27 4.94
C GLU A 136 -2.37 -26.93 4.55
N GLU A 137 -1.69 -25.82 4.83
CA GLU A 137 -2.14 -24.48 4.44
C GLU A 137 -2.25 -24.34 2.91
N LEU A 138 -1.24 -24.82 2.18
CA LEU A 138 -1.26 -24.81 0.72
C LEU A 138 -2.41 -25.66 0.17
N MET A 139 -2.70 -26.79 0.81
CA MET A 139 -3.82 -27.65 0.43
C MET A 139 -5.16 -26.97 0.67
N LYS A 140 -5.34 -26.32 1.83
CA LYS A 140 -6.54 -25.52 2.16
C LYS A 140 -6.76 -24.40 1.15
N LEU A 141 -5.70 -23.65 0.83
CA LEU A 141 -5.73 -22.57 -0.14
C LEU A 141 -6.12 -23.06 -1.54
N ARG A 142 -5.57 -24.21 -1.96
CA ARG A 142 -5.91 -24.85 -3.24
C ARG A 142 -7.38 -25.28 -3.30
N ILE A 143 -7.92 -25.83 -2.21
CA ILE A 143 -9.33 -26.21 -2.11
C ILE A 143 -10.21 -24.96 -2.17
N GLN A 144 -9.86 -23.91 -1.43
CA GLN A 144 -10.61 -22.65 -1.39
C GLN A 144 -10.67 -21.99 -2.78
N ASN A 145 -9.53 -21.90 -3.47
CA ASN A 145 -9.46 -21.38 -4.84
C ASN A 145 -10.32 -22.20 -5.81
N LYS A 146 -10.34 -23.54 -5.67
CA LYS A 146 -11.16 -24.42 -6.51
C LYS A 146 -12.66 -24.22 -6.24
N ILE A 147 -13.05 -24.01 -4.99
CA ILE A 147 -14.44 -23.69 -4.61
C ILE A 147 -14.82 -22.32 -5.19
N GLN A 148 -14.00 -21.30 -4.97
CA GLN A 148 -14.24 -19.95 -5.47
C GLN A 148 -14.40 -19.93 -7.00
N GLN A 149 -13.54 -20.63 -7.73
CA GLN A 149 -13.66 -20.77 -9.19
C GLN A 149 -14.98 -21.43 -9.61
N LYS A 150 -15.40 -22.50 -8.92
CA LYS A 150 -16.69 -23.16 -9.18
C LYS A 150 -17.87 -22.21 -8.92
N THR A 151 -17.86 -21.48 -7.80
CA THR A 151 -18.91 -20.51 -7.47
C THR A 151 -18.99 -19.37 -8.48
N LEU A 152 -17.84 -18.86 -8.94
CA LEU A 152 -17.77 -17.83 -9.98
C LEU A 152 -18.32 -18.35 -11.32
N ALA A 153 -17.99 -19.59 -11.70
CA ALA A 153 -18.52 -20.22 -12.91
C ALA A 153 -20.05 -20.42 -12.84
N GLN A 154 -20.56 -20.86 -11.68
CA GLN A 154 -22.00 -20.99 -11.45
C GLN A 154 -22.71 -19.63 -11.57
N ARG A 155 -22.19 -18.57 -10.93
CA ARG A 155 -22.74 -17.21 -11.05
C ARG A 155 -22.76 -16.73 -12.50
N LYS A 156 -21.69 -16.95 -13.26
CA LYS A 156 -21.64 -16.60 -14.70
C LYS A 156 -22.71 -17.36 -15.51
N ASN A 157 -22.91 -18.65 -15.23
CA ASN A 157 -23.92 -19.46 -15.91
C ASN A 157 -25.36 -19.03 -15.58
N THR A 158 -25.64 -18.69 -14.32
CA THR A 158 -26.96 -18.16 -13.91
C THR A 158 -27.24 -16.81 -14.57
N MET A 159 -26.25 -15.92 -14.63
CA MET A 159 -26.37 -14.62 -15.31
C MET A 159 -26.60 -14.79 -16.82
N ARG A 160 -25.89 -15.73 -17.47
CA ARG A 160 -26.10 -16.05 -18.89
C ARG A 160 -27.52 -16.56 -19.18
N LYS A 161 -28.07 -17.44 -18.32
CA LYS A 161 -29.45 -17.92 -18.45
C LYS A 161 -30.48 -16.81 -18.28
N ARG A 162 -30.25 -15.88 -17.34
CA ARG A 162 -31.14 -14.72 -17.10
C ARG A 162 -31.14 -13.73 -18.27
N ASN A 163 -29.99 -13.55 -18.92
CA ASN A 163 -29.82 -12.62 -20.03
C ASN A 163 -30.02 -13.26 -21.41
N ALA A 164 -30.43 -14.54 -21.48
CA ALA A 164 -30.73 -15.18 -22.74
C ALA A 164 -32.06 -14.63 -23.29
N PRO A 165 -32.13 -14.22 -24.57
CA PRO A 165 -33.39 -13.81 -25.17
C PRO A 165 -34.39 -14.97 -25.10
N PRO A 166 -35.70 -14.68 -24.92
CA PRO A 166 -36.71 -15.72 -24.84
C PRO A 166 -36.68 -16.57 -26.12
N VAL A 167 -36.71 -17.90 -25.94
CA VAL A 167 -36.76 -18.85 -27.05
C VAL A 167 -38.15 -18.74 -27.67
N ILE A 168 -38.24 -18.09 -28.83
CA ILE A 168 -39.49 -18.04 -29.61
C ILE A 168 -39.67 -19.41 -30.27
N TYR A 169 -40.63 -20.19 -29.78
CA TYR A 169 -41.01 -21.45 -30.41
C TYR A 169 -41.65 -21.18 -31.77
N ARG A 170 -41.17 -21.88 -32.82
CA ARG A 170 -41.63 -21.70 -34.21
C ARG A 170 -43.12 -21.93 -34.40
N ASP A 171 -43.74 -22.70 -33.52
CA ASP A 171 -45.15 -23.07 -33.61
C ASP A 171 -46.07 -21.86 -33.38
N LEU A 172 -45.68 -20.89 -32.52
CA LEU A 172 -46.42 -19.65 -32.28
C LEU A 172 -46.31 -18.64 -33.44
N ALA A 173 -45.32 -18.80 -34.32
CA ALA A 173 -45.15 -17.93 -35.50
C ALA A 173 -46.07 -18.34 -36.67
N GLN A 174 -46.55 -19.59 -36.68
CA GLN A 174 -47.43 -20.10 -37.74
C GLN A 174 -48.90 -19.74 -37.49
N GLU A 175 -49.36 -19.69 -36.24
CA GLU A 175 -50.72 -19.26 -35.90
C GLU A 175 -50.99 -17.78 -36.22
N GLY A 176 -49.97 -16.92 -36.17
CA GLY A 176 -50.09 -15.50 -36.55
C GLY A 176 -50.23 -15.23 -38.05
N LEU A 177 -49.91 -16.21 -38.91
CA LEU A 177 -50.00 -16.10 -40.38
C LEU A 177 -51.31 -16.67 -40.95
N GLN A 178 -52.11 -17.38 -40.15
CA GLN A 178 -53.44 -17.88 -40.57
C GLN A 178 -54.58 -16.89 -40.27
N ASN A 179 -54.34 -15.82 -39.52
CA ASN A 179 -55.35 -14.84 -39.10
C ASN A 179 -55.20 -13.45 -39.76
N ILE A 180 -54.63 -13.38 -40.97
CA ILE A 180 -54.58 -12.16 -41.81
C ILE A 180 -55.27 -12.44 -43.15
#